data_AF-A0A1I8G7N7-F1
#
_entry.id   AF-A0A1I8G7N7-F1
#
_cell.length_a   1.000
_cell.length_b   1.000
_cell.length_c   1.000
_cell.angle_alpha   90.00
_cell.angle_beta   90.00
_cell.angle_gamma   90.00
#
_symmetry.space_group_name_H-M   'P 1'
#
loop_
_entity.id
_entity.type
_entity.pdbx_description
1 polymer ?
#
loop_
_entity_poly.entity_id
_entity_poly.type
_entity_poly.pdbx_seq_one_letter_code
_entity_poly.pdbx_strand_id
1 'polypeptide(L)'
;MSTTRRYSLSSAATSPLAGYADPFELGPMQHHQHPYLHQQQQLRLSLRRGPDSSLRHLDQELSVLGLPGLFLTASADELNVSALASACQQLVALYHRSRDAREALEDKNRRLESELRDSRRAEQRLQETARDAASQSAGLRERERRLDERGRRLNDQLREARDEAKRLNQQLQQRDTQHRHERRKLSKEADRLRERLQAGLSNSLGPVRLSCIEVLNQLPRADGRRAAWARVSSTNAAAVAPLSRLTASDDRAHYSSLLAQSDQAQIPKFQRNYQAQLESRQAELAAENQELRDSLFRVHRQLRELQLLSLASAEQDENAEADANGDPADEEELHENLLKLPYQLLKDRLDRQLKAGCDRLRTRLGQPGARGRSADGGGGPAAVAGAGSSASNGEDSVMMQEQMRQLKERLSSYEELMHRQEQLIKRSLAASSGT
;
A
#
# COMPACT_ATOMS: atom_id res chain seq x y z
N MET A 1 15.87 -58.48 -7.00
CA MET A 1 16.34 -57.43 -6.08
C MET A 1 15.92 -56.10 -6.71
N SER A 2 15.14 -55.19 -6.13
CA SER A 2 14.85 -54.90 -4.73
C SER A 2 13.48 -54.22 -4.60
N THR A 3 12.88 -54.35 -3.42
CA THR A 3 11.53 -53.97 -3.00
C THR A 3 11.35 -52.46 -2.77
N THR A 4 10.31 -51.87 -3.37
CA THR A 4 9.91 -50.45 -3.15
C THR A 4 9.00 -50.34 -1.92
N ARG A 5 9.53 -49.76 -0.83
CA ARG A 5 8.76 -49.38 0.36
C ARG A 5 8.01 -48.06 0.12
N ARG A 6 6.71 -48.06 0.39
CA ARG A 6 5.89 -46.84 0.61
C ARG A 6 6.24 -46.27 1.97
N TYR A 7 6.50 -44.97 2.05
CA TYR A 7 6.47 -44.20 3.29
C TYR A 7 5.46 -43.06 3.16
N SER A 8 4.38 -43.18 3.93
CA SER A 8 3.46 -42.12 4.30
C SER A 8 4.12 -41.24 5.35
N LEU A 9 4.35 -39.96 5.05
CA LEU A 9 4.74 -38.97 6.05
C LEU A 9 3.48 -38.33 6.62
N SER A 10 3.07 -38.81 7.79
CA SER A 10 2.14 -38.13 8.69
C SER A 10 2.88 -36.95 9.33
N SER A 11 2.34 -35.75 9.14
CA SER A 11 2.84 -34.49 9.70
C SER A 11 2.43 -34.38 11.17
N ALA A 12 3.21 -35.02 12.06
CA ALA A 12 3.21 -34.70 13.48
C ALA A 12 4.20 -33.53 13.70
N ALA A 13 3.69 -32.30 13.62
CA ALA A 13 4.42 -31.13 14.07
C ALA A 13 4.28 -31.02 15.60
N THR A 14 5.17 -31.72 16.31
CA THR A 14 5.40 -31.47 17.74
C THR A 14 6.25 -30.22 17.85
N SER A 15 5.64 -29.09 18.21
CA SER A 15 6.35 -27.86 18.59
C SER A 15 7.24 -28.11 19.80
N PRO A 16 8.55 -27.82 19.75
CA PRO A 16 9.40 -27.78 20.92
C PRO A 16 9.56 -26.30 21.33
N LEU A 17 8.53 -25.70 21.92
CA LEU A 17 8.60 -24.35 22.49
C LEU A 17 7.53 -24.22 23.59
N ALA A 18 7.51 -25.19 24.50
CA ALA A 18 6.85 -25.11 25.79
C ALA A 18 7.95 -25.18 26.85
N GLY A 19 8.52 -24.04 27.18
CA GLY A 19 9.68 -23.98 28.07
C GLY A 19 10.34 -22.62 28.15
N TYR A 20 9.57 -21.53 28.11
CA TYR A 20 10.01 -20.27 28.71
C TYR A 20 9.10 -20.05 29.90
N ALA A 21 9.51 -20.60 31.04
CA ALA A 21 9.01 -20.17 32.33
C ALA A 21 9.46 -18.72 32.53
N ASP A 22 8.51 -17.82 32.77
CA ASP A 22 8.76 -16.47 33.23
C ASP A 22 9.69 -16.49 34.46
N PRO A 23 10.87 -15.84 34.45
CA PRO A 23 11.73 -15.81 35.63
C PRO A 23 11.38 -14.69 36.62
N PHE A 24 10.27 -13.96 36.45
CA PHE A 24 9.99 -12.76 37.24
C PHE A 24 8.56 -12.71 37.78
N GLU A 25 8.13 -13.76 38.47
CA GLU A 25 7.27 -13.56 39.64
C GLU A 25 8.16 -13.15 40.82
N LEU A 26 8.60 -11.89 40.84
CA LEU A 26 8.99 -11.25 42.09
C LEU A 26 7.72 -11.12 42.92
N GLY A 27 7.51 -12.10 43.80
CA GLY A 27 6.52 -12.01 44.86
C GLY A 27 6.66 -10.68 45.63
N PRO A 28 5.59 -10.20 46.27
CA PRO A 28 5.58 -8.89 46.90
C PRO A 28 6.80 -8.76 47.83
N MET A 29 7.64 -7.76 47.55
CA MET A 29 8.80 -7.39 48.36
C MET A 29 8.41 -7.48 49.83
N GLN A 30 8.83 -8.55 50.51
CA GLN A 30 8.65 -8.68 51.93
C GLN A 30 9.39 -7.51 52.55
N HIS A 31 8.64 -6.55 53.09
CA HIS A 31 9.18 -5.45 53.88
C HIS A 31 10.12 -6.06 54.92
N HIS A 32 11.42 -5.77 54.81
CA HIS A 32 12.47 -6.20 55.72
C HIS A 32 12.36 -5.50 57.09
N GLN A 33 11.18 -5.51 57.71
CA GLN A 33 10.95 -4.93 59.05
C GLN A 33 11.57 -5.78 60.18
N HIS A 34 11.89 -7.04 59.91
CA HIS A 34 12.32 -8.02 60.91
C HIS A 34 13.67 -7.76 61.61
N PRO A 35 14.72 -7.22 60.93
CA PRO A 35 16.00 -6.90 61.58
C PRO A 35 15.91 -5.63 62.44
N TYR A 36 15.17 -4.63 61.97
CA TYR A 36 14.98 -3.34 62.65
C TYR A 36 14.23 -3.49 63.97
N LEU A 37 13.22 -4.37 64.01
CA LEU A 37 12.45 -4.64 65.23
C LEU A 37 13.28 -5.35 66.30
N HIS A 38 14.16 -6.28 65.91
CA HIS A 38 15.06 -6.97 66.83
C HIS A 38 16.10 -6.00 67.42
N GLN A 39 16.68 -5.15 66.58
CA GLN A 39 17.64 -4.13 67.00
C GLN A 39 17.00 -3.08 67.94
N GLN A 40 15.76 -2.65 67.65
CA GLN A 40 14.99 -1.78 68.55
C GLN A 40 14.63 -2.43 69.89
N GLN A 41 14.33 -3.72 69.91
CA GLN A 41 14.07 -4.45 71.15
C GLN A 41 15.33 -4.58 72.00
N GLN A 42 16.50 -4.82 71.40
CA GLN A 42 17.77 -4.88 72.12
C GLN A 42 18.16 -3.53 72.74
N LEU A 43 18.00 -2.42 71.99
CA LEU A 43 18.21 -1.07 72.50
C LEU A 43 17.27 -0.72 73.66
N ARG A 44 16.00 -1.15 73.60
CA ARG A 44 15.05 -0.96 74.71
C ARG A 44 15.42 -1.74 75.96
N LEU A 45 16.03 -2.91 75.81
CA LEU A 45 16.44 -3.76 76.93
C LEU A 45 17.74 -3.27 77.59
N SER A 46 18.65 -2.65 76.84
CA SER A 46 19.88 -2.06 77.39
C SER A 46 19.61 -0.79 78.20
N LEU A 47 18.74 0.11 77.72
CA LEU A 47 18.33 1.32 78.48
C LEU A 47 17.64 1.00 79.82
N ARG A 48 17.07 -0.20 79.99
CA ARG A 48 16.38 -0.62 81.22
C ARG A 48 17.32 -1.15 82.31
N ARG A 49 18.61 -1.38 82.00
CA ARG A 49 19.62 -2.00 82.90
C ARG A 49 20.50 -0.97 83.65
N GLY A 50 20.21 0.33 83.55
CA GLY A 50 20.97 1.40 84.20
C GLY A 50 21.99 2.07 83.26
N PRO A 51 22.53 3.25 83.64
CA PRO A 51 23.38 4.06 82.76
C PRO A 51 24.72 3.39 82.43
N ASP A 52 25.37 2.72 83.39
CA ASP A 52 26.71 2.14 83.21
C ASP A 52 26.71 0.93 82.25
N SER A 53 25.66 0.11 82.32
CA SER A 53 25.48 -1.02 81.40
C SER A 53 25.11 -0.55 79.98
N SER A 54 24.41 0.57 79.87
CA SER A 54 24.13 1.23 78.59
C SER A 54 25.38 1.82 77.97
N LEU A 55 26.25 2.45 78.77
CA LEU A 55 27.51 3.04 78.32
C LEU A 55 28.52 1.98 77.85
N ARG A 56 28.66 0.87 78.56
CA ARG A 56 29.51 -0.26 78.13
C ARG A 56 29.01 -0.93 76.86
N HIS A 57 27.70 -1.04 76.69
CA HIS A 57 27.12 -1.54 75.44
C HIS A 57 27.39 -0.57 74.29
N LEU A 58 27.26 0.74 74.53
CA LEU A 58 27.53 1.76 73.51
C LEU A 58 29.01 1.78 73.12
N ASP A 59 29.92 1.62 74.08
CA ASP A 59 31.36 1.46 73.85
C ASP A 59 31.69 0.23 72.97
N GLN A 60 30.99 -0.89 73.20
CA GLN A 60 31.11 -2.09 72.38
C GLN A 60 30.60 -1.88 70.95
N GLU A 61 29.45 -1.25 70.78
CA GLU A 61 28.89 -0.94 69.44
C GLU A 61 29.77 0.06 68.67
N LEU A 62 30.31 1.08 69.35
CA LEU A 62 31.28 2.02 68.76
C LEU A 62 32.54 1.27 68.30
N SER A 63 33.04 0.33 69.10
CA SER A 63 34.19 -0.50 68.73
C SER A 63 33.92 -1.39 67.52
N VAL A 64 32.71 -1.96 67.39
CA VAL A 64 32.28 -2.73 66.21
C VAL A 64 32.23 -1.86 64.95
N LEU A 65 31.84 -0.58 65.10
CA LEU A 65 31.86 0.41 64.03
C LEU A 65 33.27 0.97 63.74
N GLY A 66 34.29 0.51 64.46
CA GLY A 66 35.68 0.96 64.31
C GLY A 66 35.96 2.35 64.90
N LEU A 67 35.09 2.84 65.79
CA LEU A 67 35.19 4.15 66.44
C LEU A 67 35.94 4.04 67.78
N PRO A 68 36.59 5.12 68.25
CA PRO A 68 37.33 5.12 69.51
C PRO A 68 36.40 4.88 70.71
N GLY A 69 36.86 4.05 71.64
CA GLY A 69 36.13 3.73 72.87
C GLY A 69 35.96 4.93 73.82
N LEU A 70 34.91 4.89 74.62
CA LEU A 70 34.48 5.94 75.54
C LEU A 70 35.26 5.93 76.86
N PHE A 71 35.92 4.81 77.19
CA PHE A 71 36.66 4.60 78.43
C PHE A 71 38.17 4.59 78.17
N LEU A 72 38.94 5.28 79.03
CA LEU A 72 40.41 5.42 78.90
C LEU A 72 41.18 4.12 79.16
N THR A 73 40.64 3.26 80.04
CA THR A 73 41.19 1.92 80.33
C THR A 73 40.05 0.98 80.74
N ALA A 74 40.19 -0.32 80.50
CA ALA A 74 39.18 -1.35 80.85
C ALA A 74 38.87 -1.45 82.37
N SER A 75 39.65 -0.78 83.21
CA SER A 75 39.55 -0.77 84.67
C SER A 75 39.11 0.56 85.28
N ALA A 76 39.06 1.65 84.50
CA ALA A 76 38.63 2.96 84.99
C ALA A 76 37.23 3.28 84.47
N ASP A 77 36.26 3.44 85.38
CA ASP A 77 34.89 3.89 85.06
C ASP A 77 34.84 5.41 84.73
N GLU A 78 35.97 6.03 84.39
CA GLU A 78 36.05 7.44 84.01
C GLU A 78 35.79 7.62 82.51
N LEU A 79 34.65 8.23 82.20
CA LEU A 79 34.21 8.53 80.85
C LEU A 79 35.06 9.65 80.23
N ASN A 80 35.64 9.39 79.06
CA ASN A 80 36.33 10.43 78.31
C ASN A 80 35.33 11.21 77.45
N VAL A 81 34.90 12.38 77.94
CA VAL A 81 33.95 13.27 77.24
C VAL A 81 34.47 13.69 75.86
N SER A 82 35.78 13.85 75.68
CA SER A 82 36.38 14.20 74.39
C SER A 82 36.35 13.04 73.38
N ALA A 83 36.52 11.80 73.87
CA ALA A 83 36.36 10.59 73.06
C ALA A 83 34.89 10.40 72.66
N LEU A 84 33.95 10.65 73.58
CA LEU A 84 32.52 10.63 73.28
C LEU A 84 32.14 11.67 72.22
N ALA A 85 32.57 12.93 72.38
CA ALA A 85 32.29 13.98 71.40
C ALA A 85 32.88 13.65 70.01
N SER A 86 34.10 13.11 69.98
CA SER A 86 34.76 12.67 68.74
C SER A 86 34.05 11.48 68.09
N ALA A 87 33.64 10.49 68.89
CA ALA A 87 32.88 9.33 68.42
C ALA A 87 31.51 9.75 67.87
N CYS A 88 30.79 10.66 68.56
CA CYS A 88 29.54 11.23 68.06
C CYS A 88 29.73 11.97 66.74
N GLN A 89 30.79 12.78 66.59
CA GLN A 89 31.09 13.48 65.35
C GLN A 89 31.41 12.52 64.20
N GLN A 90 32.20 11.47 64.46
CA GLN A 90 32.52 10.44 63.47
C GLN A 90 31.28 9.60 63.09
N LEU A 91 30.40 9.31 64.05
CA LEU A 91 29.15 8.58 63.80
C LEU A 91 28.17 9.40 62.95
N VAL A 92 28.07 10.71 63.20
CA VAL A 92 27.32 11.63 62.33
C VAL A 92 27.92 11.68 60.93
N ALA A 93 29.25 11.76 60.81
CA ALA A 93 29.91 11.75 59.52
C ALA A 93 29.71 10.42 58.76
N LEU A 94 29.76 9.28 59.44
CA LEU A 94 29.46 7.96 58.87
C LEU A 94 27.99 7.86 58.45
N TYR A 95 27.07 8.38 59.26
CA TYR A 95 25.65 8.42 58.92
C TYR A 95 25.40 9.21 57.63
N HIS A 96 25.98 10.42 57.52
CA HIS A 96 25.87 11.22 56.29
C HIS A 96 26.44 10.46 55.09
N ARG A 97 27.66 9.93 55.18
CA ARG A 97 28.27 9.14 54.09
C ARG A 97 27.42 7.93 53.69
N SER A 98 26.89 7.19 54.66
CA SER A 98 26.04 6.03 54.40
C SER A 98 24.70 6.44 53.78
N ARG A 99 24.14 7.57 54.20
CA ARG A 99 22.92 8.13 53.63
C ARG A 99 23.14 8.57 52.19
N ASP A 100 24.20 9.33 51.92
CA ASP A 100 24.55 9.81 50.58
C ASP A 100 24.81 8.62 49.63
N ALA A 101 25.53 7.59 50.09
CA ALA A 101 25.75 6.37 49.33
C ALA A 101 24.46 5.62 49.01
N ARG A 102 23.52 5.58 49.98
CA ARG A 102 22.21 4.96 49.79
C ARG A 102 21.35 5.75 48.79
N GLU A 103 21.30 7.08 48.92
CA GLU A 103 20.58 7.96 47.99
C GLU A 103 21.14 7.79 46.55
N ALA A 104 22.47 7.74 46.39
CA ALA A 104 23.10 7.49 45.09
C ALA A 104 22.75 6.11 44.49
N LEU A 105 22.60 5.07 45.32
CA LEU A 105 22.15 3.75 44.87
C LEU A 105 20.68 3.75 44.49
N GLU A 106 19.82 4.42 45.26
CA GLU A 106 18.40 4.56 44.94
C GLU A 106 18.20 5.30 43.61
N ASP A 107 18.98 6.36 43.35
CA ASP A 107 18.93 7.08 42.07
C ASP A 107 19.41 6.23 40.90
N LYS A 108 20.50 5.47 41.07
CA LYS A 108 20.95 4.51 40.05
C LYS A 108 19.87 3.46 39.79
N ASN A 109 19.22 2.94 40.83
CA ASN A 109 18.16 1.95 40.67
C ASN A 109 16.95 2.52 39.92
N ARG A 110 16.53 3.76 40.24
CA ARG A 110 15.47 4.45 39.48
C ARG A 110 15.81 4.62 38.00
N ARG A 111 17.06 4.94 37.68
CA ARG A 111 17.54 5.04 36.29
C ARG A 111 17.49 3.69 35.58
N LEU A 112 18.04 2.64 36.19
CA LEU A 112 18.01 1.28 35.64
C LEU A 112 16.59 0.75 35.45
N GLU A 113 15.68 1.06 36.37
CA GLU A 113 14.26 0.73 36.22
C GLU A 113 13.63 1.45 35.03
N SER A 114 13.97 2.72 34.80
CA SER A 114 13.51 3.46 33.62
C SER A 114 14.05 2.83 32.34
N GLU A 115 15.36 2.59 32.26
CA GLU A 115 16.01 1.96 31.11
C GLU A 115 15.41 0.58 30.80
N LEU A 116 15.13 -0.22 31.84
CA LEU A 116 14.47 -1.52 31.69
C LEU A 116 13.05 -1.38 31.14
N ARG A 117 12.28 -0.39 31.61
CA ARG A 117 10.92 -0.12 31.09
C ARG A 117 10.97 0.29 29.62
N ASP A 118 11.91 1.13 29.24
CA ASP A 118 12.06 1.60 27.87
C ASP A 118 12.53 0.48 26.94
N SER A 119 13.47 -0.36 27.39
CA SER A 119 13.87 -1.58 26.67
C SER A 119 12.70 -2.53 26.45
N ARG A 120 11.87 -2.78 27.48
CA ARG A 120 10.68 -3.63 27.35
C ARG A 120 9.65 -3.05 26.38
N ARG A 121 9.45 -1.73 26.37
CA ARG A 121 8.58 -1.06 25.39
C ARG A 121 9.12 -1.21 23.98
N ALA A 122 10.43 -1.08 23.78
CA ALA A 122 11.07 -1.29 22.48
C ALA A 122 10.90 -2.76 22.02
N GLU A 123 11.10 -3.72 22.91
CA GLU A 123 10.87 -5.14 22.64
C GLU A 123 9.42 -5.42 22.23
N GLN A 124 8.44 -4.85 22.92
CA GLN A 124 7.02 -5.00 22.57
C GLN A 124 6.71 -4.45 21.17
N ARG A 125 7.21 -3.26 20.84
CA ARG A 125 7.06 -2.67 19.49
C ARG A 125 7.71 -3.55 18.42
N LEU A 126 8.90 -4.08 18.69
CA LEU A 126 9.58 -5.00 17.78
C LEU A 126 8.79 -6.30 17.59
N GLN A 127 8.19 -6.85 18.65
CA GLN A 127 7.33 -8.03 18.55
C GLN A 127 6.06 -7.77 17.74
N GLU A 128 5.42 -6.60 17.90
CA GLU A 128 4.25 -6.20 17.12
C GLU A 128 4.60 -6.06 15.64
N THR A 129 5.68 -5.33 15.31
CA THR A 129 6.13 -5.20 13.92
C THR A 129 6.51 -6.54 13.29
N ALA A 130 7.10 -7.46 14.05
CA ALA A 130 7.40 -8.82 13.59
C ALA A 130 6.13 -9.63 13.30
N ARG A 131 5.09 -9.52 14.16
CA ARG A 131 3.79 -10.15 13.94
C ARG A 131 3.08 -9.59 12.70
N ASP A 132 3.12 -8.27 12.53
CA ASP A 132 2.56 -7.61 11.35
C ASP A 132 3.27 -8.04 10.07
N ALA A 133 4.61 -8.08 10.08
CA ALA A 133 5.41 -8.56 8.95
C ALA A 133 5.11 -10.04 8.64
N ALA A 134 4.97 -10.89 9.65
CA ALA A 134 4.59 -12.30 9.46
C ALA A 134 3.20 -12.45 8.83
N SER A 135 2.22 -11.66 9.28
CA SER A 135 0.86 -11.61 8.72
C SER A 135 0.87 -11.15 7.26
N GLN A 136 1.59 -10.06 6.96
CA GLN A 136 1.75 -9.56 5.58
C GLN A 136 2.42 -10.60 4.68
N SER A 137 3.47 -11.27 5.17
CA SER A 137 4.16 -12.35 4.45
C SER A 137 3.22 -13.53 4.15
N ALA A 138 2.40 -13.93 5.12
CA ALA A 138 1.37 -14.96 4.89
C ALA A 138 0.35 -14.53 3.83
N GLY A 139 -0.10 -13.28 3.86
CA GLY A 139 -0.99 -12.71 2.84
C GLY A 139 -0.38 -12.71 1.44
N LEU A 140 0.91 -12.36 1.32
CA LEU A 140 1.63 -12.39 0.04
C LEU A 140 1.79 -13.81 -0.50
N ARG A 141 2.14 -14.78 0.35
CA ARG A 141 2.24 -16.20 -0.05
C ARG A 141 0.91 -16.76 -0.58
N GLU A 142 -0.21 -16.37 0.04
CA GLU A 142 -1.52 -16.79 -0.44
C GLU A 142 -1.88 -16.14 -1.79
N ARG A 143 -1.51 -14.87 -2.00
CA ARG A 143 -1.67 -14.19 -3.30
C ARG A 143 -0.82 -14.88 -4.38
N GLU A 144 0.43 -15.22 -4.07
CA GLU A 144 1.34 -15.97 -4.96
C GLU A 144 0.73 -17.32 -5.34
N ARG A 145 0.24 -18.09 -4.35
CA ARG A 145 -0.44 -19.37 -4.59
C ARG A 145 -1.63 -19.23 -5.55
N ARG A 146 -2.46 -18.19 -5.37
CA ARG A 146 -3.62 -17.93 -6.26
C ARG A 146 -3.19 -17.58 -7.68
N LEU A 147 -2.13 -16.79 -7.83
CA LEU A 147 -1.58 -16.44 -9.14
C LEU A 147 -0.99 -17.67 -9.83
N ASP A 148 -0.29 -18.54 -9.11
CA ASP A 148 0.22 -19.81 -9.64
C ASP A 148 -0.91 -20.73 -10.12
N GLU A 149 -1.97 -20.88 -9.32
CA GLU A 149 -3.14 -21.66 -9.71
C GLU A 149 -3.82 -21.08 -10.95
N ARG A 150 -3.95 -19.75 -11.04
CA ARG A 150 -4.49 -19.07 -12.22
C ARG A 150 -3.59 -19.27 -13.44
N GLY A 151 -2.27 -19.18 -13.27
CA GLY A 151 -1.28 -19.42 -14.32
C GLY A 151 -1.36 -20.84 -14.86
N ARG A 152 -1.47 -21.84 -13.97
CA ARG A 152 -1.68 -23.25 -14.35
C ARG A 152 -2.95 -23.43 -15.17
N ARG A 153 -4.09 -22.90 -14.71
CA ARG A 153 -5.37 -22.98 -15.43
C ARG A 153 -5.30 -22.35 -16.82
N LEU A 154 -4.67 -21.17 -16.94
CA LEU A 154 -4.50 -20.50 -18.24
C LEU A 154 -3.60 -21.31 -19.17
N ASN A 155 -2.53 -21.92 -18.64
CA ASN A 155 -1.64 -22.77 -19.43
C ASN A 155 -2.34 -24.04 -19.93
N ASP A 156 -3.18 -24.65 -19.08
CA ASP A 156 -4.01 -25.80 -19.47
C ASP A 156 -4.99 -25.41 -20.58
N GLN A 157 -5.68 -24.28 -20.46
CA GLN A 157 -6.57 -23.74 -21.51
C GLN A 157 -5.82 -23.46 -22.82
N LEU A 158 -4.61 -22.91 -22.75
CA LEU A 158 -3.79 -22.64 -23.93
C LEU A 158 -3.38 -23.96 -24.61
N ARG A 159 -3.05 -24.98 -23.82
CA ARG A 159 -2.73 -26.32 -24.33
C ARG A 159 -3.93 -26.96 -25.01
N GLU A 160 -5.11 -26.91 -24.39
CA GLU A 160 -6.37 -27.39 -24.96
C GLU A 160 -6.67 -26.69 -26.29
N ALA A 161 -6.65 -25.35 -26.32
CA ALA A 161 -6.89 -24.57 -27.53
C ALA A 161 -5.86 -24.89 -28.63
N ARG A 162 -4.60 -25.13 -28.28
CA ARG A 162 -3.56 -25.54 -29.23
C ARG A 162 -3.83 -26.92 -29.83
N ASP A 163 -4.30 -27.86 -29.01
CA ASP A 163 -4.60 -29.22 -29.48
C ASP A 163 -5.89 -29.25 -30.31
N GLU A 164 -6.89 -28.44 -29.97
CA GLU A 164 -8.07 -28.20 -30.82
C GLU A 164 -7.71 -27.57 -32.16
N ALA A 165 -6.85 -26.54 -32.17
CA ALA A 165 -6.38 -25.92 -33.41
C ALA A 165 -5.66 -26.93 -34.32
N LYS A 166 -4.81 -27.79 -33.76
CA LYS A 166 -4.17 -28.89 -34.52
C LYS A 166 -5.22 -29.85 -35.09
N ARG A 167 -6.22 -30.25 -34.28
CA ARG A 167 -7.30 -31.16 -34.72
C ARG A 167 -8.11 -30.56 -35.87
N LEU A 168 -8.52 -29.30 -35.75
CA LEU A 168 -9.26 -28.60 -36.81
C LEU A 168 -8.41 -28.44 -38.08
N ASN A 169 -7.13 -28.12 -37.94
CA ASN A 169 -6.21 -28.03 -39.07
C ASN A 169 -6.06 -29.38 -39.81
N GLN A 170 -5.97 -30.49 -39.08
CA GLN A 170 -5.96 -31.84 -39.68
C GLN A 170 -7.25 -32.14 -40.44
N GLN A 171 -8.41 -31.80 -39.88
CA GLN A 171 -9.70 -31.95 -40.57
C GLN A 171 -9.78 -31.09 -41.84
N LEU A 172 -9.29 -29.85 -41.79
CA LEU A 172 -9.26 -28.96 -42.94
C LEU A 172 -8.35 -29.51 -44.04
N GLN A 173 -7.15 -30.00 -43.70
CA GLN A 173 -6.25 -30.67 -44.65
C GLN A 173 -6.91 -31.90 -45.30
N GLN A 174 -7.61 -32.73 -44.52
CA GLN A 174 -8.36 -33.86 -45.06
C GLN A 174 -9.43 -33.39 -46.07
N ARG A 175 -10.22 -32.36 -45.73
CA ARG A 175 -11.22 -31.80 -46.65
C ARG A 175 -10.58 -31.22 -47.92
N ASP A 176 -9.47 -30.52 -47.81
CA ASP A 176 -8.74 -29.98 -48.96
C ASP A 176 -8.26 -31.10 -49.89
N THR A 177 -7.72 -32.19 -49.34
CA THR A 177 -7.31 -33.34 -50.15
C THR A 177 -8.50 -34.01 -50.84
N GLN A 178 -9.63 -34.15 -50.14
CA GLN A 178 -10.87 -34.67 -50.70
C GLN A 178 -11.40 -33.79 -51.84
N HIS A 179 -11.52 -32.48 -51.62
CA HIS A 179 -11.97 -31.53 -52.63
C HIS A 179 -11.02 -31.48 -53.83
N ARG A 180 -9.71 -31.57 -53.63
CA ARG A 180 -8.74 -31.69 -54.74
C ARG A 180 -8.98 -32.96 -55.55
N HIS A 181 -9.25 -34.09 -54.90
CA HIS A 181 -9.55 -35.34 -55.58
C HIS A 181 -10.87 -35.24 -56.38
N GLU A 182 -11.94 -34.74 -55.77
CA GLU A 182 -13.24 -34.51 -56.42
C GLU A 182 -13.12 -33.57 -57.62
N ARG A 183 -12.41 -32.45 -57.48
CA ARG A 183 -12.14 -31.52 -58.59
C ARG A 183 -11.39 -32.20 -59.74
N ARG A 184 -10.39 -33.03 -59.45
CA ARG A 184 -9.67 -33.82 -60.47
C ARG A 184 -10.58 -34.83 -61.16
N LYS A 185 -11.46 -35.50 -60.42
CA LYS A 185 -12.44 -36.45 -60.97
C LYS A 185 -13.42 -35.74 -61.91
N LEU A 186 -14.02 -34.64 -61.46
CA LEU A 186 -14.93 -33.82 -62.25
C LEU A 186 -14.27 -33.22 -63.48
N SER A 187 -13.01 -32.77 -63.38
CA SER A 187 -12.24 -32.30 -64.54
C SER A 187 -12.11 -33.40 -65.60
N LYS A 188 -11.73 -34.62 -65.19
CA LYS A 188 -11.60 -35.76 -66.11
C LYS A 188 -12.94 -36.14 -66.74
N GLU A 189 -14.03 -36.08 -66.00
CA GLU A 189 -15.38 -36.33 -66.52
C GLU A 189 -15.81 -35.26 -67.51
N ALA A 190 -15.54 -33.99 -67.22
CA ALA A 190 -15.79 -32.87 -68.13
C ALA A 190 -14.97 -33.02 -69.43
N ASP A 191 -13.70 -33.41 -69.33
CA ASP A 191 -12.85 -33.62 -70.50
C ASP A 191 -13.34 -34.81 -71.34
N ARG A 192 -13.75 -35.93 -70.72
CA ARG A 192 -14.40 -37.05 -71.42
C ARG A 192 -15.69 -36.63 -72.14
N LEU A 193 -16.51 -35.79 -71.51
CA LEU A 193 -17.74 -35.29 -72.13
C LEU A 193 -17.43 -34.34 -73.29
N ARG A 194 -16.43 -33.47 -73.13
CA ARG A 194 -15.92 -32.59 -74.20
C ARG A 194 -15.40 -33.41 -75.39
N GLU A 195 -14.60 -34.44 -75.14
CA GLU A 195 -14.10 -35.35 -76.18
C GLU A 195 -15.25 -36.06 -76.91
N ARG A 196 -16.25 -36.58 -76.18
CA ARG A 196 -17.45 -37.19 -76.79
C ARG A 196 -18.25 -36.21 -77.63
N LEU A 197 -18.40 -34.97 -77.18
CA LEU A 197 -19.07 -33.91 -77.95
C LEU A 197 -18.26 -33.54 -79.18
N GLN A 198 -16.95 -33.34 -79.07
CA GLN A 198 -16.07 -33.07 -80.20
C GLN A 198 -16.09 -34.21 -81.22
N ALA A 199 -16.03 -35.46 -80.78
CA ALA A 199 -16.14 -36.64 -81.64
C ALA A 199 -17.53 -36.75 -82.29
N GLY A 200 -18.60 -36.43 -81.55
CA GLY A 200 -19.96 -36.37 -82.11
C GLY A 200 -20.12 -35.27 -83.16
N LEU A 201 -19.50 -34.11 -82.93
CA LEU A 201 -19.43 -33.03 -83.93
C LEU A 201 -18.59 -33.44 -85.14
N SER A 202 -17.40 -34.03 -84.96
CA SER A 202 -16.54 -34.46 -86.07
C SER A 202 -17.09 -35.65 -86.87
N ASN A 203 -17.87 -36.53 -86.24
CA ASN A 203 -18.45 -37.70 -86.92
C ASN A 203 -19.80 -37.38 -87.58
N SER A 204 -20.53 -36.37 -87.10
CA SER A 204 -21.77 -35.89 -87.75
C SER A 204 -21.51 -34.84 -88.82
N LEU A 205 -20.39 -34.12 -88.71
CA LEU A 205 -19.89 -33.19 -89.72
C LEU A 205 -18.65 -33.82 -90.35
N GLY A 206 -18.86 -34.67 -91.36
CA GLY A 206 -17.83 -34.93 -92.38
C GLY A 206 -17.29 -33.61 -92.96
N PRO A 207 -16.31 -33.62 -93.90
CA PRO A 207 -15.36 -32.52 -94.21
C PRO A 207 -16.01 -31.22 -94.71
N VAL A 208 -16.79 -30.58 -93.84
CA VAL A 208 -17.52 -29.35 -94.02
C VAL A 208 -16.96 -28.46 -92.93
N ARG A 209 -15.98 -27.65 -93.34
CA ARG A 209 -15.43 -26.55 -92.57
C ARG A 209 -16.59 -25.74 -91.98
N LEU A 210 -16.82 -25.88 -90.68
CA LEU A 210 -17.72 -24.98 -89.97
C LEU A 210 -16.99 -23.64 -89.82
N SER A 211 -17.30 -22.73 -90.75
CA SER A 211 -17.07 -21.30 -90.58
C SER A 211 -17.69 -20.87 -89.25
N CYS A 212 -16.96 -20.02 -88.54
CA CYS A 212 -17.39 -19.30 -87.34
C CYS A 212 -18.88 -18.98 -87.37
N ILE A 213 -19.61 -19.39 -86.33
CA ILE A 213 -20.83 -18.68 -85.95
C ILE A 213 -20.35 -17.34 -85.40
N GLU A 214 -20.18 -16.35 -86.29
CA GLU A 214 -20.12 -14.96 -85.88
C GLU A 214 -21.48 -14.61 -85.27
N VAL A 215 -21.48 -14.28 -83.98
CA VAL A 215 -22.65 -13.73 -83.30
C VAL A 215 -22.87 -12.31 -83.80
N LEU A 216 -23.37 -12.18 -85.03
CA LEU A 216 -23.91 -10.94 -85.59
C LEU A 216 -25.33 -10.77 -85.06
N ASN A 217 -25.44 -10.44 -83.78
CA ASN A 217 -26.67 -9.88 -83.25
C ASN A 217 -26.35 -8.58 -82.48
N GLN A 218 -25.83 -7.63 -83.24
CA GLN A 218 -25.87 -6.21 -82.90
C GLN A 218 -26.56 -5.45 -84.03
N LEU A 219 -27.89 -5.56 -84.14
CA LEU A 219 -28.67 -4.53 -84.83
C LEU A 219 -29.95 -4.19 -84.05
N PRO A 220 -30.09 -2.93 -83.57
CA PRO A 220 -31.29 -2.44 -82.91
C PRO A 220 -32.41 -2.16 -83.92
N ARG A 221 -33.66 -2.50 -83.58
CA ARG A 221 -34.83 -2.02 -84.34
C ARG A 221 -35.00 -0.51 -84.09
N ALA A 222 -35.46 0.22 -85.11
CA ALA A 222 -35.61 1.68 -85.12
C ALA A 222 -36.50 2.28 -84.00
N ASP A 223 -37.22 1.45 -83.23
CA ASP A 223 -38.11 1.90 -82.15
C ASP A 223 -37.64 1.50 -80.72
N GLY A 224 -36.42 0.98 -80.55
CA GLY A 224 -35.75 0.88 -79.24
C GLY A 224 -36.36 -0.07 -78.18
N ARG A 225 -37.41 -0.86 -78.47
CA ARG A 225 -38.02 -1.78 -77.49
C ARG A 225 -37.65 -3.24 -77.76
N ARG A 226 -37.12 -3.93 -76.72
CA ARG A 226 -36.87 -5.39 -76.72
C ARG A 226 -38.20 -6.15 -76.65
N ALA A 227 -38.30 -7.27 -77.36
CA ALA A 227 -39.44 -8.19 -77.28
C ALA A 227 -39.53 -8.79 -75.86
N ALA A 228 -40.59 -8.46 -75.14
CA ALA A 228 -40.92 -9.13 -73.89
C ALA A 228 -41.57 -10.49 -74.22
N TRP A 229 -41.03 -11.57 -73.66
CA TRP A 229 -41.65 -12.88 -73.72
C TRP A 229 -43.04 -12.82 -73.09
N ALA A 230 -44.06 -13.31 -73.81
CA ALA A 230 -45.45 -13.30 -73.38
C ALA A 230 -45.60 -14.02 -72.03
N ARG A 231 -46.15 -13.32 -71.03
CA ARG A 231 -46.44 -13.86 -69.71
C ARG A 231 -47.78 -14.62 -69.77
N VAL A 232 -47.78 -15.85 -69.27
CA VAL A 232 -48.94 -16.74 -69.13
C VAL A 232 -50.12 -16.05 -68.43
N SER A 233 -51.33 -16.43 -68.85
CA SER A 233 -52.64 -15.81 -68.59
C SER A 233 -53.00 -15.54 -67.13
N SER A 234 -53.70 -14.42 -66.96
CA SER A 234 -54.09 -13.65 -65.77
C SER A 234 -54.89 -14.33 -64.65
N THR A 235 -55.20 -15.63 -64.70
CA THR A 235 -56.10 -16.26 -63.70
C THR A 235 -55.38 -16.75 -62.44
N ASN A 236 -54.12 -17.19 -62.52
CA ASN A 236 -53.37 -17.65 -61.34
C ASN A 236 -52.62 -16.52 -60.60
N ALA A 237 -52.32 -15.40 -61.26
CA ALA A 237 -51.61 -14.29 -60.64
C ALA A 237 -52.46 -13.56 -59.57
N ALA A 238 -53.78 -13.50 -59.74
CA ALA A 238 -54.70 -12.88 -58.79
C ALA A 238 -54.91 -13.73 -57.51
N ALA A 239 -54.82 -15.06 -57.61
CA ALA A 239 -54.95 -15.98 -56.48
C ALA A 239 -53.64 -16.16 -55.69
N VAL A 240 -52.49 -16.05 -56.35
CA VAL A 240 -51.16 -16.19 -55.71
C VAL A 240 -50.72 -14.89 -55.02
N ALA A 241 -51.09 -13.71 -55.54
CA ALA A 241 -50.73 -12.43 -54.95
C ALA A 241 -51.16 -12.22 -53.46
N PRO A 242 -52.37 -12.59 -53.01
CA PRO A 242 -52.74 -12.50 -51.60
C PRO A 242 -52.02 -13.54 -50.73
N LEU A 243 -51.78 -14.75 -51.24
CA LEU A 243 -51.07 -15.81 -50.51
C LEU A 243 -49.59 -15.45 -50.29
N SER A 244 -48.94 -14.86 -51.32
CA SER A 244 -47.58 -14.34 -51.22
C SER A 244 -47.46 -13.12 -50.29
N ARG A 245 -48.52 -12.30 -50.18
CA ARG A 245 -48.55 -11.18 -49.21
C ARG A 245 -48.78 -11.64 -47.79
N LEU A 246 -49.65 -12.64 -47.57
CA LEU A 246 -49.90 -13.22 -46.25
C LEU A 246 -48.64 -13.90 -45.71
N THR A 247 -48.00 -14.76 -46.50
CA THR A 247 -46.73 -15.42 -46.11
C THR A 247 -45.61 -14.41 -45.86
N ALA A 248 -45.44 -13.39 -46.72
CA ALA A 248 -44.46 -12.33 -46.47
C ALA A 248 -44.79 -11.46 -45.24
N SER A 249 -46.07 -11.27 -44.92
CA SER A 249 -46.53 -10.54 -43.73
C SER A 249 -46.30 -11.36 -42.46
N ASP A 250 -46.62 -12.64 -42.50
CA ASP A 250 -46.44 -13.58 -41.39
C ASP A 250 -44.96 -13.81 -41.12
N ASP A 251 -44.14 -14.01 -42.16
CA ASP A 251 -42.69 -14.09 -42.04
C ASP A 251 -42.11 -12.80 -41.46
N ARG A 252 -42.55 -11.62 -41.94
CA ARG A 252 -42.09 -10.33 -41.42
C ARG A 252 -42.50 -10.12 -39.96
N ALA A 253 -43.70 -10.55 -39.57
CA ALA A 253 -44.14 -10.52 -38.17
C ALA A 253 -43.34 -11.50 -37.31
N HIS A 254 -43.01 -12.69 -37.83
CA HIS A 254 -42.20 -13.69 -37.14
C HIS A 254 -40.76 -13.20 -36.91
N TYR A 255 -40.12 -12.62 -37.94
CA TYR A 255 -38.79 -12.03 -37.81
C TYR A 255 -38.80 -10.82 -36.86
N SER A 256 -39.84 -9.97 -36.92
CA SER A 256 -39.97 -8.83 -36.00
C SER A 256 -40.17 -9.27 -34.55
N SER A 257 -40.92 -10.35 -34.30
CA SER A 257 -41.11 -10.93 -32.96
C SER A 257 -39.83 -11.57 -32.43
N LEU A 258 -39.07 -12.27 -33.28
CA LEU A 258 -37.80 -12.89 -32.90
C LEU A 258 -36.72 -11.83 -32.58
N LEU A 259 -36.65 -10.76 -33.36
CA LEU A 259 -35.79 -9.60 -33.09
C LEU A 259 -36.20 -8.91 -31.79
N ALA A 260 -37.50 -8.68 -31.57
CA ALA A 260 -37.99 -8.09 -30.32
C ALA A 260 -37.68 -8.97 -29.10
N GLN A 261 -37.80 -10.29 -29.19
CA GLN A 261 -37.42 -11.20 -28.09
C GLN A 261 -35.91 -11.22 -27.82
N SER A 262 -35.09 -11.14 -28.88
CA SER A 262 -33.64 -10.98 -28.78
C SER A 262 -33.28 -9.66 -28.08
N ASP A 263 -33.88 -8.56 -28.51
CA ASP A 263 -33.64 -7.21 -28.00
C ASP A 263 -34.10 -7.07 -26.54
N GLN A 264 -35.26 -7.65 -26.20
CA GLN A 264 -35.81 -7.62 -24.84
C GLN A 264 -34.98 -8.45 -23.84
N ALA A 265 -34.28 -9.50 -24.28
CA ALA A 265 -33.62 -10.44 -23.39
C ALA A 265 -32.09 -10.32 -23.34
N GLN A 266 -31.43 -9.98 -24.46
CA GLN A 266 -29.97 -9.95 -24.54
C GLN A 266 -29.39 -8.56 -24.26
N ILE A 267 -30.01 -7.50 -24.78
CA ILE A 267 -29.54 -6.13 -24.59
C ILE A 267 -29.52 -5.73 -23.11
N PRO A 268 -30.58 -5.95 -22.30
CA PRO A 268 -30.52 -5.58 -20.87
C PRO A 268 -29.56 -6.46 -20.07
N LYS A 269 -29.32 -7.71 -20.48
CA LYS A 269 -28.30 -8.57 -19.85
C LYS A 269 -26.90 -8.06 -20.14
N PHE A 270 -26.63 -7.67 -21.39
CA PHE A 270 -25.37 -7.06 -21.78
C PHE A 270 -25.15 -5.73 -21.05
N GLN A 271 -26.17 -4.86 -21.00
CA GLN A 271 -26.10 -3.59 -20.26
C GLN A 271 -25.83 -3.81 -18.77
N ARG A 272 -26.52 -4.75 -18.11
CA ARG A 272 -26.28 -5.08 -16.70
C ARG A 272 -24.88 -5.64 -16.47
N ASN A 273 -24.39 -6.53 -17.33
CA ASN A 273 -23.03 -7.07 -17.22
C ASN A 273 -21.97 -5.98 -17.43
N TYR A 274 -22.20 -5.08 -18.39
CA TYR A 274 -21.30 -3.96 -18.64
C TYR A 274 -21.29 -2.98 -17.47
N GLN A 275 -22.46 -2.65 -16.90
CA GLN A 275 -22.58 -1.84 -15.69
C GLN A 275 -21.88 -2.49 -14.49
N ALA A 276 -22.11 -3.79 -14.26
CA ALA A 276 -21.44 -4.52 -13.19
C ALA A 276 -19.91 -4.57 -13.37
N GLN A 277 -19.41 -4.67 -14.60
CA GLN A 277 -17.98 -4.55 -14.89
C GLN A 277 -17.42 -3.16 -14.57
N LEU A 278 -18.15 -2.10 -14.95
CA LEU A 278 -17.75 -0.73 -14.64
C LEU A 278 -17.74 -0.48 -13.13
N GLU A 279 -18.76 -0.93 -12.41
CA GLU A 279 -18.85 -0.82 -10.95
C GLU A 279 -17.74 -1.61 -10.25
N SER A 280 -17.46 -2.85 -10.70
CA SER A 280 -16.34 -3.65 -10.22
C SER A 280 -15.01 -2.92 -10.44
N ARG A 281 -14.80 -2.33 -11.62
CA ARG A 281 -13.57 -1.60 -11.93
C ARG A 281 -13.42 -0.32 -11.11
N GLN A 282 -14.53 0.39 -10.84
CA GLN A 282 -14.54 1.54 -9.96
C GLN A 282 -14.21 1.15 -8.52
N ALA A 283 -14.74 0.02 -8.03
CA ALA A 283 -14.42 -0.50 -6.70
C ALA A 283 -12.95 -0.91 -6.57
N GLU A 284 -12.38 -1.56 -7.59
CA GLU A 284 -10.94 -1.89 -7.65
C GLU A 284 -10.07 -0.63 -7.59
N LEU A 285 -10.36 0.37 -8.42
CA LEU A 285 -9.61 1.63 -8.42
C LEU A 285 -9.73 2.40 -7.10
N ALA A 286 -10.86 2.29 -6.40
CA ALA A 286 -11.03 2.85 -5.08
C ALA A 286 -10.19 2.11 -4.03
N ALA A 287 -10.13 0.77 -4.11
CA ALA A 287 -9.28 -0.04 -3.23
C ALA A 287 -7.78 0.21 -3.47
N GLU A 288 -7.35 0.29 -4.73
CA GLU A 288 -5.97 0.63 -5.11
C GLU A 288 -5.60 2.04 -4.62
N ASN A 289 -6.49 3.03 -4.77
CA ASN A 289 -6.27 4.37 -4.21
C ASN A 289 -6.16 4.35 -2.69
N GLN A 290 -6.93 3.52 -2.01
CA GLN A 290 -6.84 3.37 -0.56
C GLN A 290 -5.50 2.77 -0.15
N GLU A 291 -5.04 1.72 -0.85
CA GLU A 291 -3.73 1.10 -0.62
C GLU A 291 -2.58 2.09 -0.88
N LEU A 292 -2.69 2.92 -1.92
CA LEU A 292 -1.74 4.00 -2.19
C LEU A 292 -1.72 5.03 -1.06
N ARG A 293 -2.89 5.47 -0.57
CA ARG A 293 -2.98 6.39 0.57
C ARG A 293 -2.36 5.79 1.83
N ASP A 294 -2.63 4.52 2.10
CA ASP A 294 -2.06 3.80 3.24
C ASP A 294 -0.54 3.65 3.10
N SER A 295 -0.02 3.39 1.90
CA SER A 295 1.42 3.33 1.63
C SER A 295 2.08 4.70 1.86
N LEU A 296 1.44 5.78 1.41
CA LEU A 296 1.93 7.14 1.55
C LEU A 296 1.91 7.58 3.02
N PHE A 297 0.88 7.17 3.77
CA PHE A 297 0.83 7.34 5.22
C PHE A 297 1.99 6.63 5.93
N ARG A 298 2.30 5.38 5.56
CA ARG A 298 3.44 4.63 6.11
C ARG A 298 4.77 5.33 5.82
N VAL A 299 4.97 5.77 4.58
CA VAL A 299 6.18 6.50 4.19
C VAL A 299 6.30 7.82 4.95
N HIS A 300 5.21 8.57 5.10
CA HIS A 300 5.20 9.83 5.83
C HIS A 300 5.51 9.62 7.32
N ARG A 301 4.98 8.54 7.92
CA ARG A 301 5.31 8.15 9.29
C ARG A 301 6.80 7.79 9.44
N GLN A 302 7.36 7.00 8.52
CA GLN A 302 8.77 6.65 8.54
C GLN A 302 9.68 7.88 8.38
N LEU A 303 9.31 8.82 7.51
CA LEU A 303 10.03 10.09 7.36
C LEU A 303 10.01 10.91 8.65
N ARG A 304 8.88 10.96 9.37
CA ARG A 304 8.81 11.63 10.68
C ARG A 304 9.65 10.92 11.74
N GLU A 305 9.62 9.59 11.80
CA GLU A 305 10.45 8.82 12.72
C GLU A 305 11.95 9.09 12.46
N LEU A 306 12.36 9.19 11.19
CA LEU A 306 13.73 9.57 10.81
C LEU A 306 14.06 11.03 11.14
N GLN A 307 13.12 11.97 10.98
CA GLN A 307 13.30 13.37 11.38
C GLN A 307 13.44 13.52 12.90
N LEU A 308 12.64 12.79 13.68
CA LEU A 308 12.74 12.78 15.15
C LEU A 308 14.06 12.17 15.62
N LEU A 309 14.53 11.11 14.97
CA LEU A 309 15.86 10.54 15.23
C LEU A 309 16.98 11.51 14.84
N SER A 310 16.80 12.29 13.77
CA SER A 310 17.75 13.32 13.34
C SER A 310 17.81 14.49 14.32
N LEU A 311 16.69 14.91 14.90
CA LEU A 311 16.63 15.96 15.92
C LEU A 311 17.19 15.46 17.26
N ALA A 312 16.87 14.22 17.68
CA ALA A 312 17.45 13.59 18.86
C ALA A 312 18.98 13.37 18.74
N SER A 313 19.50 13.29 17.52
CA SER A 313 20.95 13.25 17.25
C SER A 313 21.59 14.64 17.20
N ALA A 314 20.80 15.70 17.02
CA ALA A 314 21.25 17.08 16.98
C ALA A 314 21.21 17.79 18.34
N GLU A 315 20.53 17.22 19.35
CA GLU A 315 20.49 17.72 20.74
C GLU A 315 21.78 17.47 21.54
N GLN A 316 22.90 17.17 20.87
CA GLN A 316 24.23 17.16 21.49
C GLN A 316 25.02 18.47 21.33
N ASP A 317 24.47 19.50 20.69
CA ASP A 317 25.04 20.85 20.67
C ASP A 317 24.08 21.87 21.28
N GLU A 318 24.53 22.55 22.34
CA GLU A 318 23.75 23.47 23.15
C GLU A 318 23.31 24.76 22.42
N ASN A 319 22.24 25.36 22.97
CA ASN A 319 21.85 26.77 22.97
C ASN A 319 21.20 27.34 21.69
N ALA A 320 19.87 27.41 21.71
CA ALA A 320 19.14 28.59 21.23
C ALA A 320 17.79 28.72 21.96
N GLU A 321 17.68 29.71 22.84
CA GLU A 321 16.38 30.27 23.22
C GLU A 321 15.70 30.88 21.99
N ALA A 322 14.42 30.56 21.77
CA ALA A 322 13.49 31.49 21.12
C ALA A 322 12.05 31.12 21.44
N ASP A 323 11.36 32.08 22.05
CA ASP A 323 9.91 32.17 22.21
C ASP A 323 9.11 31.72 20.97
N ALA A 324 8.16 30.80 21.17
CA ALA A 324 6.99 30.70 20.31
C ALA A 324 5.80 30.17 21.11
N ASN A 325 5.06 31.09 21.73
CA ASN A 325 3.67 30.86 22.14
C ASN A 325 2.84 30.45 20.91
N GLY A 326 2.65 29.16 20.72
CA GLY A 326 1.67 28.56 19.82
C GLY A 326 1.28 27.23 20.41
N ASP A 327 0.05 27.14 20.94
CA ASP A 327 -0.52 25.92 21.50
C ASP A 327 -0.34 24.73 20.52
N PRO A 328 0.50 23.73 20.82
CA PRO A 328 0.80 22.63 19.90
C PRO A 328 -0.32 21.59 19.83
N ALA A 329 -1.30 21.67 20.74
CA ALA A 329 -2.36 20.68 20.87
C ALA A 329 -3.36 20.65 19.70
N ASP A 330 -3.54 21.77 18.98
CA ASP A 330 -4.53 21.84 17.90
C ASP A 330 -3.98 21.40 16.53
N GLU A 331 -2.65 21.39 16.31
CA GLU A 331 -2.05 20.95 15.04
C GLU A 331 -1.67 19.46 15.02
N GLU A 332 -1.36 18.87 16.18
CA GLU A 332 -0.93 17.46 16.28
C GLU A 332 -2.06 16.45 15.98
N GLU A 333 -3.30 16.74 16.39
CA GLU A 333 -4.44 15.81 16.21
C GLU A 333 -5.09 15.92 14.80
N LEU A 334 -4.81 17.02 14.08
CA LEU A 334 -5.41 17.31 12.78
C LEU A 334 -4.82 16.46 11.63
N HIS A 335 -3.55 16.08 11.70
CA HIS A 335 -2.85 15.48 10.55
C HIS A 335 -2.96 13.95 10.47
N GLU A 336 -3.18 13.23 11.58
CA GLU A 336 -3.27 11.77 11.58
C GLU A 336 -4.57 11.22 10.99
N ASN A 337 -5.64 12.02 11.01
CA ASN A 337 -6.96 11.61 10.52
C ASN A 337 -7.33 12.23 9.17
N LEU A 338 -6.56 13.18 8.66
CA LEU A 338 -6.85 13.88 7.41
C LEU A 338 -6.90 12.91 6.22
N LEU A 339 -5.93 11.99 6.13
CA LEU A 339 -5.80 11.05 5.01
C LEU A 339 -6.87 9.95 4.97
N LYS A 340 -7.59 9.74 6.09
CA LYS A 340 -8.70 8.79 6.21
C LYS A 340 -10.04 9.37 5.76
N LEU A 341 -10.15 10.68 5.53
CA LEU A 341 -11.40 11.29 5.10
C LEU A 341 -11.67 11.07 3.59
N PRO A 342 -12.94 10.82 3.20
CA PRO A 342 -13.36 10.85 1.81
C PRO A 342 -12.90 12.15 1.13
N TYR A 343 -12.44 12.05 -0.12
CA TYR A 343 -11.83 13.17 -0.86
C TYR A 343 -12.67 14.46 -0.85
N GLN A 344 -13.98 14.33 -0.99
CA GLN A 344 -14.93 15.45 -0.95
C GLN A 344 -14.84 16.22 0.39
N LEU A 345 -14.78 15.50 1.51
CA LEU A 345 -14.71 16.10 2.84
C LEU A 345 -13.32 16.68 3.15
N LEU A 346 -12.26 16.04 2.66
CA LEU A 346 -10.90 16.57 2.75
C LEU A 346 -10.78 17.89 2.00
N LYS A 347 -11.28 17.91 0.75
CA LYS A 347 -11.30 19.08 -0.11
C LYS A 347 -12.10 20.22 0.53
N ASP A 348 -13.31 19.95 0.99
CA ASP A 348 -14.16 20.95 1.66
C ASP A 348 -13.52 21.50 2.94
N ARG A 349 -12.78 20.66 3.68
CA ARG A 349 -12.10 21.06 4.92
C ARG A 349 -10.87 21.93 4.62
N LEU A 350 -10.08 21.56 3.61
CA LEU A 350 -8.94 22.35 3.14
C LEU A 350 -9.40 23.70 2.56
N ASP A 351 -10.49 23.71 1.78
CA ASP A 351 -11.06 24.93 1.24
C ASP A 351 -11.55 25.86 2.37
N ARG A 352 -12.16 25.33 3.42
CA ARG A 352 -12.53 26.11 4.62
C ARG A 352 -11.31 26.66 5.37
N GLN A 353 -10.26 25.86 5.52
CA GLN A 353 -9.02 26.29 6.19
C GLN A 353 -8.28 27.37 5.40
N LEU A 354 -8.18 27.21 4.08
CA LEU A 354 -7.63 28.23 3.19
C LEU A 354 -8.46 29.51 3.23
N LYS A 355 -9.80 29.40 3.22
CA LYS A 355 -10.68 30.57 3.31
C LYS A 355 -10.54 31.28 4.64
N ALA A 356 -10.51 30.54 5.76
CA ALA A 356 -10.26 31.10 7.09
C ALA A 356 -8.85 31.71 7.22
N GLY A 357 -7.82 31.10 6.61
CA GLY A 357 -6.47 31.65 6.55
C GLY A 357 -6.40 32.94 5.74
N CYS A 358 -7.05 32.98 4.59
CA CYS A 358 -7.22 34.18 3.77
C CYS A 358 -8.00 35.27 4.50
N ASP A 359 -9.03 34.93 5.27
CA ASP A 359 -9.78 35.89 6.08
C ASP A 359 -8.96 36.42 7.26
N ARG A 360 -8.13 35.57 7.90
CA ARG A 360 -7.13 35.99 8.91
C ARG A 360 -6.05 36.88 8.33
N LEU A 361 -5.56 36.58 7.12
CA LEU A 361 -4.60 37.42 6.42
C LEU A 361 -5.24 38.74 5.98
N ARG A 362 -6.48 38.72 5.52
CA ARG A 362 -7.23 39.93 5.14
C ARG A 362 -7.53 40.82 6.34
N THR A 363 -7.83 40.24 7.51
CA THR A 363 -8.00 40.99 8.76
C THR A 363 -6.68 41.52 9.32
N ARG A 364 -5.57 40.79 9.17
CA ARG A 364 -4.22 41.27 9.51
C ARG A 364 -3.72 42.37 8.57
N LEU A 365 -3.98 42.24 7.28
CA LEU A 365 -3.62 43.25 6.26
C LEU A 365 -4.59 44.44 6.23
N GLY A 366 -5.79 44.28 6.78
CA GLY A 366 -6.82 45.32 6.91
C GLY A 366 -6.75 46.12 8.21
N GLN A 367 -5.85 45.79 9.14
CA GLN A 367 -5.58 46.59 10.34
C GLN A 367 -4.34 47.46 10.11
N PRO A 368 -4.50 48.75 9.75
CA PRO A 368 -3.40 49.70 9.87
C PRO A 368 -3.04 49.86 11.35
N GLY A 369 -1.74 49.81 11.64
CA GLY A 369 -1.18 49.48 12.96
C GLY A 369 -1.73 50.28 14.15
N ALA A 370 -1.98 49.56 15.24
CA ALA A 370 -2.21 50.14 16.55
C ALA A 370 -1.28 49.48 17.59
N ARG A 371 -0.02 49.93 17.62
CA ARG A 371 0.82 49.93 18.82
C ARG A 371 1.59 51.25 18.88
N GLY A 372 1.10 52.17 19.73
CA GLY A 372 1.77 53.44 20.03
C GLY A 372 0.90 54.49 20.72
N ARG A 373 0.77 54.38 22.04
CA ARG A 373 0.60 55.45 23.07
C ARG A 373 -0.24 56.72 22.78
N SER A 374 -1.35 56.84 23.53
CA SER A 374 -1.87 58.02 24.26
C SER A 374 -1.70 59.44 23.69
N ALA A 375 -2.80 60.06 23.25
CA ALA A 375 -3.47 61.23 23.89
C ALA A 375 -4.47 61.91 22.92
N ASP A 376 -5.70 62.11 23.42
CA ASP A 376 -6.65 63.22 23.20
C ASP A 376 -7.22 63.60 21.81
N GLY A 377 -8.53 63.86 21.79
CA GLY A 377 -9.18 64.85 20.92
C GLY A 377 -9.63 64.50 19.48
N GLY A 378 -10.91 64.11 19.34
CA GLY A 378 -11.87 64.73 18.39
C GLY A 378 -11.80 64.46 16.86
N GLY A 379 -12.87 63.85 16.34
CA GLY A 379 -13.60 64.38 15.15
C GLY A 379 -13.27 63.85 13.74
N GLY A 380 -14.15 62.99 13.22
CA GLY A 380 -14.67 63.05 11.84
C GLY A 380 -13.83 62.43 10.69
N PRO A 381 -14.47 61.86 9.64
CA PRO A 381 -13.82 60.97 8.68
C PRO A 381 -13.51 61.64 7.33
N ALA A 382 -12.41 61.24 6.67
CA ALA A 382 -12.23 61.45 5.23
C ALA A 382 -11.26 60.43 4.62
N ALA A 383 -11.68 59.88 3.48
CA ALA A 383 -10.89 59.08 2.56
C ALA A 383 -9.68 59.87 2.01
N VAL A 384 -8.63 59.16 1.58
CA VAL A 384 -7.93 59.35 0.29
C VAL A 384 -6.80 58.32 0.16
N ALA A 385 -6.69 57.81 -1.07
CA ALA A 385 -5.69 56.89 -1.56
C ALA A 385 -4.27 57.48 -1.61
N GLY A 386 -3.25 56.60 -1.68
CA GLY A 386 -1.98 56.95 -2.32
C GLY A 386 -0.73 56.30 -1.76
N ALA A 387 -0.21 55.33 -2.52
CA ALA A 387 1.19 55.09 -2.83
C ALA A 387 2.19 54.60 -1.75
N GLY A 388 3.00 53.61 -2.15
CA GLY A 388 4.19 53.09 -1.47
C GLY A 388 4.03 51.60 -1.15
N SER A 389 4.93 50.68 -1.48
CA SER A 389 6.30 50.82 -1.97
C SER A 389 6.71 49.47 -2.59
N SER A 390 7.15 49.51 -3.84
CA SER A 390 7.73 48.41 -4.60
C SER A 390 9.23 48.34 -4.30
N ALA A 391 9.66 47.40 -3.44
CA ALA A 391 11.10 47.13 -3.26
C ALA A 391 11.45 45.69 -2.84
N SER A 392 10.51 44.84 -2.37
CA SER A 392 10.84 43.50 -1.85
C SER A 392 10.61 42.32 -2.81
N ASN A 393 10.00 42.53 -3.98
CA ASN A 393 9.61 41.42 -4.88
C ASN A 393 10.74 40.90 -5.79
N GLY A 394 11.91 41.53 -5.79
CA GLY A 394 13.02 41.18 -6.70
C GLY A 394 13.82 39.95 -6.24
N GLU A 395 14.11 39.85 -4.95
CA GLU A 395 15.01 38.83 -4.40
C GLU A 395 14.34 37.45 -4.32
N ASP A 396 13.05 37.41 -3.97
CA ASP A 396 12.26 36.17 -3.98
C ASP A 396 12.10 35.60 -5.41
N SER A 397 12.03 36.45 -6.42
CA SER A 397 11.93 36.03 -7.82
C SER A 397 13.23 35.39 -8.33
N VAL A 398 14.39 35.91 -7.90
CA VAL A 398 15.70 35.37 -8.28
C VAL A 398 15.95 34.03 -7.58
N MET A 399 15.61 33.92 -6.29
CA MET A 399 15.73 32.67 -5.54
C MET A 399 14.82 31.56 -6.13
N MET A 400 13.59 31.90 -6.50
CA MET A 400 12.65 30.99 -7.16
C MET A 400 13.15 30.54 -8.54
N GLN A 401 13.77 31.44 -9.31
CA GLN A 401 14.38 31.10 -10.60
C GLN A 401 15.58 30.15 -10.44
N GLU A 402 16.38 30.33 -9.39
CA GLU A 402 17.52 29.46 -9.11
C GLU A 402 17.07 28.07 -8.65
N GLN A 403 16.02 27.98 -7.82
CA GLN A 403 15.40 26.69 -7.46
C GLN A 403 14.83 25.98 -8.70
N MET A 404 14.19 26.72 -9.61
CA MET A 404 13.70 26.17 -10.88
C MET A 404 14.84 25.68 -11.78
N ARG A 405 16.00 26.35 -11.77
CA ARG A 405 17.19 25.94 -12.51
C ARG A 405 17.75 24.62 -11.97
N GLN A 406 17.89 24.51 -10.65
CA GLN A 406 18.36 23.29 -10.00
C GLN A 406 17.42 22.09 -10.22
N LEU A 407 16.09 22.32 -10.22
CA LEU A 407 15.13 21.27 -10.53
C LEU A 407 15.24 20.79 -11.98
N LYS A 408 15.47 21.70 -12.94
CA LYS A 408 15.68 21.35 -14.35
C LYS A 408 16.96 20.53 -14.55
N GLU A 409 18.06 20.89 -13.88
CA GLU A 409 19.31 20.12 -13.93
C GLU A 409 19.13 18.72 -13.35
N ARG A 410 18.42 18.59 -12.22
CA ARG A 410 18.09 17.29 -11.63
C ARG A 410 17.23 16.43 -12.56
N LEU A 411 16.22 17.02 -13.21
CA LEU A 411 15.40 16.31 -14.20
C LEU A 411 16.24 15.82 -15.38
N SER A 412 17.13 16.66 -15.92
CA SER A 412 18.06 16.26 -16.99
C SER A 412 18.96 15.09 -16.57
N SER A 413 19.47 15.12 -15.33
CA SER A 413 20.28 14.02 -14.77
C SER A 413 19.48 12.71 -14.65
N TYR A 414 18.21 12.78 -14.24
CA TYR A 414 17.33 11.61 -14.19
C TYR A 414 16.97 11.08 -15.58
N GLU A 415 16.75 11.96 -16.55
CA GLU A 415 16.50 11.58 -17.95
C GLU A 415 17.70 10.83 -18.55
N GLU A 416 18.92 11.30 -18.30
CA GLU A 416 20.15 10.62 -18.74
C GLU A 416 20.32 9.24 -18.10
N LEU A 417 20.04 9.12 -16.80
CA LEU A 417 20.08 7.84 -16.09
C LEU A 417 19.05 6.84 -16.62
N MET A 418 17.82 7.31 -16.86
CA MET A 418 16.75 6.51 -17.45
C MET A 418 17.13 6.02 -18.85
N HIS A 419 17.70 6.90 -19.68
CA HIS A 419 18.14 6.52 -21.02
C HIS A 419 19.29 5.49 -20.97
N ARG A 420 20.22 5.64 -20.03
CA ARG A 420 21.30 4.66 -19.81
C ARG A 420 20.76 3.30 -19.35
N GLN A 421 19.76 3.27 -18.47
CA GLN A 421 19.11 2.04 -18.05
C GLN A 421 18.36 1.37 -19.21
N GLU A 422 17.66 2.15 -20.03
CA GLU A 422 16.96 1.62 -21.21
C GLU A 422 17.93 0.97 -22.21
N GLN A 423 19.10 1.58 -22.43
CA GLN A 423 20.15 1.01 -23.28
C GLN A 423 20.71 -0.30 -22.71
N LEU A 424 20.89 -0.40 -21.40
CA LEU A 424 21.33 -1.64 -20.75
C LEU A 424 20.29 -2.76 -20.89
N ILE A 425 19.01 -2.44 -20.73
CA ILE A 425 17.90 -3.39 -20.93
C ILE A 425 17.82 -3.86 -22.38
N LYS A 426 17.97 -2.95 -23.36
CA LYS A 426 17.99 -3.32 -24.79
C LYS A 426 19.17 -4.25 -25.10
N ARG A 427 20.34 -4.01 -24.51
CA ARG A 427 21.53 -4.88 -24.67
C ARG A 427 21.34 -6.24 -24.03
N SER A 428 20.75 -6.33 -22.83
CA SER A 428 20.49 -7.62 -22.18
C SER A 428 19.45 -8.45 -22.94
N LEU A 429 18.39 -7.82 -23.46
CA LEU A 429 17.39 -8.47 -24.30
C LEU A 429 17.94 -8.96 -25.64
N ALA A 430 18.83 -8.19 -26.28
CA ALA A 430 19.54 -8.61 -27.49
C ALA A 430 20.49 -9.79 -27.22
N ALA A 431 21.18 -9.81 -26.07
CA ALA A 431 22.03 -10.92 -25.68
C ALA A 431 21.23 -12.20 -25.37
N SER A 432 20.02 -12.09 -24.80
CA SER A 432 19.15 -13.25 -24.50
C SER A 432 18.39 -13.81 -25.70
N SER A 433 18.35 -13.10 -26.84
CA SER A 433 17.64 -13.54 -28.05
C SER A 433 18.56 -14.13 -29.13
N GLY A 434 19.88 -14.19 -28.87
CA GLY A 434 20.91 -14.73 -29.77
C GLY A 434 21.37 -16.17 -29.47
N THR A 435 20.70 -16.88 -28.56
CA THR A 435 20.90 -18.31 -28.26
C THR A 435 19.62 -19.06 -28.54
#